data_AF-A0AAU8FH44-F1
#
_entry.id   AF-A0AAU8FH44-F1
#
_cell.length_a   1.000
_cell.length_b   1.000
_cell.length_c   1.000
_cell.angle_alpha   90.00
_cell.angle_beta   90.00
_cell.angle_gamma   90.00
#
_symmetry.space_group_name_H-M   'P 1'
#
loop_
_entity.id
_entity.type
_entity.pdbx_description
1 polymer ?
#
loop_
_entity_poly.entity_id
_entity_poly.type
_entity_poly.pdbx_seq_one_letter_code
_entity_poly.pdbx_strand_id
1 'polypeptide(L)'
;MPRVIATVFRIAREFLTENPDALLMFQGYADGKTNAEGRNQRNALYQRVIESNWSALASFYQIQGIKENQLVEYSHRGCFDAILIAPK
;
A
#
# COMPACT_ATOMS: atom_id res chain seq x y z
N MET A 1 -7.45 -16.12 3.43
CA MET A 1 -7.31 -14.68 3.10
C MET A 1 -5.93 -14.21 2.60
N PRO A 2 -4.75 -14.79 2.96
CA PRO A 2 -3.45 -14.27 2.51
C PRO A 2 -3.27 -14.26 0.98
N ARG A 3 -3.84 -15.26 0.29
CA ARG A 3 -3.68 -15.44 -1.16
C ARG A 3 -4.26 -14.31 -2.00
N VAL A 4 -5.41 -13.74 -1.60
CA VAL A 4 -6.08 -12.68 -2.38
C VAL A 4 -5.25 -11.39 -2.39
N ILE A 5 -4.65 -11.04 -1.25
CA ILE A 5 -3.88 -9.80 -1.10
C ILE A 5 -2.54 -9.92 -1.82
N ALA A 6 -1.91 -11.10 -1.77
CA ALA A 6 -0.73 -11.41 -2.59
C ALA A 6 -1.05 -11.32 -4.09
N THR A 7 -2.22 -11.77 -4.53
CA THR A 7 -2.65 -11.65 -5.93
C THR A 7 -2.86 -10.20 -6.35
N VAL A 8 -3.56 -9.40 -5.55
CA VAL A 8 -3.75 -7.95 -5.83
C VAL A 8 -2.41 -7.25 -5.94
N PHE A 9 -1.49 -7.55 -5.04
CA PHE A 9 -0.16 -6.97 -5.05
C PHE A 9 0.66 -7.40 -6.28
N ARG A 10 0.57 -8.66 -6.70
CA ARG A 10 1.20 -9.16 -7.92
C ARG A 10 0.68 -8.44 -9.18
N ILE A 11 -0.65 -8.30 -9.30
CA ILE A 11 -1.29 -7.60 -10.41
C ILE A 11 -0.87 -6.13 -10.44
N ALA A 12 -0.83 -5.48 -9.27
CA ALA A 12 -0.36 -4.10 -9.14
C ALA A 12 1.09 -3.94 -9.61
N ARG A 13 1.97 -4.88 -9.25
CA ARG A 13 3.36 -4.89 -9.72
C ARG A 13 3.46 -5.06 -11.23
N GLU A 14 2.72 -6.02 -11.79
CA GLU A 14 2.66 -6.25 -13.24
C GLU A 14 2.19 -5.00 -13.98
N PHE A 15 1.13 -4.34 -13.48
CA PHE A 15 0.60 -3.10 -14.03
C PHE A 15 1.64 -1.96 -14.02
N LEU A 16 2.35 -1.75 -12.90
CA LEU A 16 3.37 -0.69 -12.79
C LEU A 16 4.58 -0.93 -13.71
N THR A 17 4.90 -2.19 -13.99
CA THR A 17 5.95 -2.52 -14.96
C THR A 17 5.54 -2.15 -16.39
N GLU A 18 4.27 -2.30 -16.73
CA GLU A 18 3.74 -1.96 -18.06
C GLU A 18 3.42 -0.46 -18.20
N ASN A 19 3.24 0.26 -17.08
CA ASN A 19 2.83 1.65 -17.04
C ASN A 19 3.76 2.46 -16.11
N PRO A 20 4.96 2.86 -16.60
CA PRO A 20 5.99 3.49 -15.77
C PRO A 20 5.57 4.84 -15.18
N ASP A 21 4.62 5.54 -15.81
CA ASP A 21 4.13 6.85 -15.36
C ASP A 21 2.94 6.73 -14.39
N ALA A 22 2.51 5.51 -14.04
CA ALA A 22 1.34 5.30 -13.20
C ALA A 22 1.66 5.41 -11.70
N LEU A 23 0.68 5.93 -10.96
CA LEU A 23 0.67 5.95 -9.50
C LEU A 23 -0.43 5.02 -8.99
N LEU A 24 -0.07 4.04 -8.16
CA LEU A 24 -1.05 3.19 -7.50
C LEU A 24 -1.30 3.65 -6.06
N MET A 25 -2.58 3.71 -5.69
CA MET A 25 -3.03 4.01 -4.35
C MET A 25 -3.73 2.80 -3.73
N PHE A 26 -3.18 2.29 -2.64
CA PHE A 26 -3.79 1.25 -1.82
C PHE A 26 -4.51 1.90 -0.65
N GLN A 27 -5.84 1.83 -0.70
CA GLN A 27 -6.71 2.32 0.35
C GLN A 27 -7.85 1.32 0.55
N GLY A 28 -8.04 0.85 1.78
CA GLY A 28 -9.22 0.08 2.16
C GLY A 28 -10.46 0.97 2.17
N TYR A 29 -11.64 0.39 1.93
CA TYR A 29 -12.91 1.12 2.06
C TYR A 29 -13.06 1.70 3.47
N ALA A 30 -13.45 2.97 3.55
CA ALA A 30 -13.87 3.60 4.79
C ALA A 30 -15.36 3.31 4.99
N ASP A 31 -15.69 2.19 5.62
CA ASP A 31 -17.05 1.95 6.10
C ASP A 31 -17.22 2.50 7.53
N GLY A 32 -18.47 2.69 7.96
CA GLY A 32 -18.77 3.26 9.29
C GLY A 32 -18.15 2.47 10.45
N LYS A 33 -17.87 1.18 10.27
CA LYS A 33 -17.18 0.33 11.26
C LYS A 33 -15.68 0.62 11.31
N THR A 34 -15.06 0.79 10.16
CA THR A 34 -13.64 1.14 10.02
C THR A 34 -13.32 2.49 10.67
N ASN A 35 -14.24 3.47 10.54
CA ASN A 35 -14.10 4.78 11.17
C ASN A 35 -14.30 4.71 12.69
N ALA A 36 -15.20 3.86 13.18
CA ALA A 36 -15.45 3.69 14.61
C ALA A 36 -14.31 2.97 15.35
N GLU A 37 -13.66 2.00 14.71
CA GLU A 37 -12.54 1.24 15.30
C GLU A 37 -11.16 1.86 15.04
N GLY A 38 -11.11 2.97 14.27
CA GLY A 38 -9.89 3.73 13.99
C GLY A 38 -8.80 2.95 13.27
N ARG A 39 -9.12 1.79 12.68
CA ARG A 39 -8.14 0.91 12.02
C ARG A 39 -8.74 0.29 10.76
N ASN A 40 -8.28 0.75 9.60
CA ASN A 40 -8.57 0.07 8.36
C ASN A 40 -7.77 -1.22 8.27
N GLN A 41 -8.39 -2.34 8.65
CA GLN A 41 -7.75 -3.66 8.65
C GLN A 41 -7.18 -4.03 7.27
N ARG A 42 -7.75 -3.51 6.16
CA ARG A 42 -7.20 -3.74 4.81
C ARG A 42 -5.90 -2.99 4.58
N ASN A 43 -5.77 -1.75 5.05
CA ASN A 43 -4.50 -1.03 4.98
C ASN A 43 -3.39 -1.77 5.71
N ALA A 44 -3.68 -2.28 6.91
CA ALA A 44 -2.73 -3.08 7.67
C ALA A 44 -2.30 -4.35 6.91
N LEU A 45 -3.21 -4.96 6.16
CA LEU A 45 -2.88 -6.12 5.31
C LEU A 45 -2.05 -5.74 4.09
N TYR A 46 -2.32 -4.61 3.44
CA TYR A 46 -1.46 -4.10 2.36
C TYR A 46 -0.06 -3.79 2.87
N GLN A 47 0.05 -3.13 4.03
CA GLN A 47 1.34 -2.88 4.69
C GLN A 47 2.09 -4.18 4.94
N ARG A 48 1.46 -5.20 5.54
CA ARG A 48 2.11 -6.49 5.76
C ARG A 48 2.66 -7.13 4.49
N VAL A 49 1.93 -7.03 3.37
CA VAL A 49 2.42 -7.57 2.09
C VAL A 49 3.61 -6.76 1.56
N ILE A 50 3.56 -5.44 1.64
CA ILE A 50 4.67 -4.56 1.24
C ILE A 50 5.90 -4.85 2.11
N GLU A 51 5.72 -4.93 3.42
CA GLU A 51 6.78 -5.19 4.40
C GLU A 51 7.43 -6.56 4.17
N SER A 52 6.64 -7.61 3.95
CA SER A 52 7.17 -8.95 3.63
C SER A 52 7.96 -9.00 2.32
N ASN A 53 7.84 -7.99 1.45
CA ASN A 53 8.54 -7.92 0.16
C ASN A 53 9.41 -6.65 0.04
N TRP A 54 9.71 -5.99 1.16
CA TRP A 54 10.29 -4.63 1.16
C TRP A 54 11.60 -4.53 0.37
N SER A 55 12.52 -5.48 0.56
CA SER A 55 13.82 -5.47 -0.11
C SER A 55 13.71 -5.48 -1.63
N ALA A 56 12.80 -6.30 -2.17
CA ALA A 56 12.53 -6.36 -3.60
C ALA A 56 11.86 -5.07 -4.07
N LEU A 57 10.84 -4.59 -3.35
CA LEU A 57 10.02 -3.46 -3.79
C LEU A 57 10.74 -2.13 -3.71
N ALA A 58 11.47 -1.87 -2.63
CA ALA A 58 12.21 -0.63 -2.42
C ALA A 58 13.34 -0.44 -3.44
N SER A 59 13.72 -1.49 -4.18
CA SER A 59 14.70 -1.40 -5.27
C SER A 59 14.09 -0.82 -6.55
N PHE A 60 12.82 -1.15 -6.84
CA PHE A 60 12.17 -0.81 -8.11
C PHE A 60 11.12 0.30 -8.00
N TYR A 61 10.60 0.54 -6.79
CA TYR A 61 9.47 1.43 -6.58
C TYR A 61 9.77 2.48 -5.51
N GLN A 62 9.23 3.67 -5.70
CA GLN A 62 9.08 4.68 -4.67
C GLN A 62 7.78 4.42 -3.92
N ILE A 63 7.86 4.33 -2.60
CA ILE A 63 6.71 4.03 -1.74
C ILE A 63 6.53 5.19 -0.76
N GLN A 64 5.32 5.73 -0.68
CA GLN A 64 4.94 6.81 0.22
C GLN A 64 3.68 6.44 1.00
N GLY A 65 3.51 7.03 2.18
CA GLY A 65 2.30 6.91 2.98
C GLY A 65 1.48 8.19 2.92
N ILE A 66 0.16 8.06 3.00
CA ILE A 66 -0.71 9.17 3.37
C ILE A 66 -1.11 8.97 4.82
N LYS A 67 -0.90 9.99 5.66
CA LYS A 67 -1.31 10.00 7.06
C LYS A 67 -1.90 11.37 7.38
N GLU A 68 -3.11 11.41 7.93
CA GLU A 68 -3.80 12.65 8.28
C GLU A 68 -3.88 13.62 7.08
N ASN A 69 -4.14 13.06 5.89
CA ASN A 69 -4.18 13.77 4.61
C ASN A 69 -2.86 14.46 4.19
N GLN A 70 -1.73 14.05 4.79
CA GLN A 70 -0.40 14.49 4.41
C GLN A 70 0.38 13.35 3.78
N LEU A 71 1.15 13.67 2.73
CA LEU A 71 2.08 12.75 2.12
C LEU A 71 3.35 12.68 2.99
N VAL A 72 3.70 11.48 3.41
CA VAL A 72 4.85 11.21 4.26
C VAL A 72 5.70 10.10 3.65
N GLU A 73 6.98 10.07 4.01
CA GLU A 73 7.86 8.96 3.64
C GLU A 73 7.33 7.66 4.25
N TYR A 74 7.35 6.59 3.47
CA TYR A 74 6.91 5.29 3.97
C TYR A 74 7.97 4.70 4.90
N SER A 75 7.60 4.51 6.17
CA SER A 75 8.42 3.83 7.16
C SER A 75 7.88 2.43 7.48
N HIS A 76 8.77 1.46 7.64
CA HIS A 76 8.42 0.16 8.20
C HIS A 76 7.80 0.33 9.61
N ARG A 77 6.68 -0.34 9.89
CA ARG A 77 5.86 -0.18 11.13
C ARG A 77 5.06 1.12 11.23
N GLY A 78 5.04 1.95 10.19
CA GLY A 78 4.16 3.12 10.14
C GLY A 78 2.68 2.72 9.98
N CYS A 79 1.77 3.57 10.44
CA CYS A 79 0.34 3.43 10.20
C CYS A 79 -0.10 4.52 9.21
N PHE A 80 -0.78 4.12 8.14
CA PHE A 80 -1.10 4.97 7.00
C PHE A 80 -2.56 4.80 6.58
N ASP A 81 -3.20 5.91 6.23
CA ASP A 81 -4.57 5.98 5.72
C ASP A 81 -4.65 5.50 4.26
N ALA A 82 -3.58 5.68 3.51
CA ALA A 82 -3.37 5.07 2.20
C ALA A 82 -1.87 4.90 1.94
N ILE A 83 -1.53 4.02 0.99
CA ILE A 83 -0.15 3.78 0.57
C ILE A 83 -0.07 4.06 -0.92
N LEU A 84 0.91 4.86 -1.31
CA LEU A 84 1.18 5.23 -2.69
C LEU A 84 2.42 4.48 -3.17
N ILE A 85 2.35 3.91 -4.38
CA ILE A 85 3.46 3.21 -5.03
C ILE A 85 3.60 3.70 -6.46
N ALA A 86 4.79 4.17 -6.81
CA ALA A 86 5.17 4.57 -8.15
C ALA A 86 6.48 3.85 -8.57
N PRO A 87 6.72 3.63 -9.86
CA PRO A 87 8.02 3.22 -10.39
C PRO A 87 9.09 4.27 -10.06
N LYS A 88 10.35 3.83 -9.92
CA LYS A 88 11.51 4.73 -9.82
C LYS A 88 12.04 5.12 -11.19
#